data_AF-A0A3A0GCU0-F1
#
_entry.id   AF-A0A3A0GCU0-F1
#
_cell.length_a   1.000
_cell.length_b   1.000
_cell.length_c   1.000
_cell.angle_alpha   90.00
_cell.angle_beta   90.00
_cell.angle_gamma   90.00
#
_symmetry.space_group_name_H-M   'P 1'
#
loop_
_entity.id
_entity.type
_entity.pdbx_description
1 polymer ?
#
loop_
_entity_poly.entity_id
_entity_poly.type
_entity_poly.pdbx_seq_one_letter_code
_entity_poly.pdbx_strand_id
1 'polypeptide(L)'
;GVAVDGSHAVYAGHAEGAAVAAALAATWFDRRLPAPRGLVALMPRGGAGAVQPGMLARLPRDTRFLLVAADAGPAVDDAADIALWDGTAHLPAAWRNRLVVETDAHGVPPLVADWRLPFTAGPHGAVDALDWYGPWKWLDALTACGYRNADCRYAFGGTPEQTGLGVWADGRPVTPARLAAPRRPVRFDAWLPIAGQGVVRPRR
;
A
#
# COMPACT_ATOMS: atom_id res chain seq x y z
N GLY A 1 17.35 13.17 26.56
CA GLY A 1 16.45 13.01 25.42
C GLY A 1 16.59 11.61 24.88
N VAL A 2 15.51 11.00 24.40
CA VAL A 2 15.59 9.69 23.74
C VAL A 2 16.22 9.91 22.36
N ALA A 3 17.33 9.23 22.07
CA ALA A 3 17.94 9.26 20.76
C ALA A 3 17.05 8.48 19.78
N VAL A 4 16.72 9.08 18.64
CA VAL A 4 15.99 8.39 17.57
C VAL A 4 16.92 7.38 16.93
N ASP A 5 16.48 6.12 16.84
CA ASP A 5 17.19 5.10 16.08
C ASP A 5 17.12 5.45 14.58
N GLY A 6 18.27 5.84 14.02
CA GLY A 6 18.40 6.16 12.59
C GLY A 6 18.70 4.96 11.70
N SER A 7 18.78 3.74 12.25
CA SER A 7 19.17 2.54 11.48
C SER A 7 17.99 1.79 10.86
N HIS A 8 16.76 2.05 11.31
CA HIS A 8 15.56 1.40 10.79
C HIS A 8 14.48 2.45 10.55
N ALA A 9 13.85 2.41 9.37
CA ALA A 9 12.64 3.19 9.07
C ALA A 9 11.57 2.36 8.35
N VAL A 10 10.33 2.72 8.62
CA VAL A 10 9.17 2.33 7.82
C VAL A 10 8.66 3.57 7.11
N TYR A 11 8.49 3.46 5.80
CA TYR A 11 7.95 4.52 4.97
C TYR A 11 6.48 4.19 4.69
N ALA A 12 5.57 5.08 5.02
CA ALA A 12 4.15 4.87 4.84
C ALA A 12 3.54 6.05 4.09
N GLY A 13 2.54 5.76 3.24
CA GLY A 13 1.84 6.80 2.51
C GLY A 13 0.45 6.37 2.09
N HIS A 14 -0.47 7.34 2.09
CA HIS A 14 -1.83 7.21 1.59
C HIS A 14 -1.98 7.92 0.25
N ALA A 15 -2.77 7.36 -0.67
CA ALA A 15 -3.05 7.96 -1.97
C ALA A 15 -1.74 8.31 -2.73
N GLU A 16 -1.58 9.55 -3.20
CA GLU A 16 -0.35 10.01 -3.88
C GLU A 16 0.86 9.93 -2.95
N GLY A 17 0.64 10.07 -1.65
CA GLY A 17 1.66 9.91 -0.62
C GLY A 17 2.29 8.52 -0.61
N ALA A 18 1.60 7.48 -1.10
CA ALA A 18 2.19 6.15 -1.25
C ALA A 18 3.34 6.14 -2.26
N ALA A 19 3.18 6.85 -3.39
CA ALA A 19 4.23 6.99 -4.40
C ALA A 19 5.41 7.82 -3.87
N VAL A 20 5.13 8.89 -3.11
CA VAL A 20 6.17 9.69 -2.44
C VAL A 20 6.94 8.86 -1.42
N ALA A 21 6.24 8.11 -0.55
CA ALA A 21 6.86 7.24 0.43
C ALA A 21 7.75 6.18 -0.23
N ALA A 22 7.28 5.57 -1.31
CA ALA A 22 8.06 4.60 -2.09
C ALA A 22 9.30 5.23 -2.74
N ALA A 23 9.18 6.43 -3.31
CA ALA A 23 10.32 7.15 -3.88
C ALA A 23 11.36 7.53 -2.81
N LEU A 24 10.92 7.97 -1.63
CA LEU A 24 11.81 8.24 -0.49
C LEU A 24 12.51 6.97 -0.02
N ALA A 25 11.75 5.87 0.16
CA ALA A 25 12.29 4.57 0.53
C ALA A 25 13.32 4.09 -0.49
N ALA A 26 13.05 4.21 -1.80
CA ALA A 26 13.97 3.77 -2.85
C ALA A 26 15.21 4.67 -3.03
N THR A 27 15.12 5.93 -2.61
CA THR A 27 16.24 6.91 -2.68
C THR A 27 16.90 7.15 -1.32
N TRP A 28 16.63 6.29 -0.33
CA TRP A 28 17.12 6.43 1.05
C TRP A 28 18.64 6.67 1.10
N PHE A 29 19.41 5.90 0.32
CA PHE A 29 20.87 5.97 0.31
C PHE A 29 21.37 7.32 -0.22
N ASP A 30 20.84 7.76 -1.37
CA ASP A 30 21.22 9.03 -2.00
C ASP A 30 20.86 10.23 -1.10
N ARG A 31 19.73 10.12 -0.40
CA ARG A 31 19.20 11.17 0.47
C ARG A 31 19.71 11.08 1.91
N ARG A 32 20.56 10.10 2.24
CA ARG A 32 21.05 9.83 3.60
C ARG A 32 19.92 9.69 4.63
N LEU A 33 18.83 9.05 4.21
CA LEU A 33 17.72 8.66 5.08
C LEU A 33 17.98 7.29 5.70
N PRO A 34 17.28 6.89 6.78
CA PRO A 34 17.38 5.53 7.31
C PRO A 34 16.99 4.46 6.29
N ALA A 35 17.62 3.29 6.38
CA ALA A 35 17.33 2.17 5.49
C ALA A 35 15.86 1.72 5.64
N PRO A 36 15.13 1.49 4.52
CA PRO A 36 13.73 1.09 4.54
C PRO A 36 13.59 -0.38 4.96
N ARG A 37 13.22 -0.61 6.22
CA ARG A 37 12.84 -1.96 6.70
C ARG A 37 11.41 -2.30 6.32
N GLY A 38 10.60 -1.28 6.07
CA GLY A 38 9.21 -1.42 5.71
C GLY A 38 8.74 -0.35 4.73
N LEU A 39 7.80 -0.74 3.89
CA LEU A 39 7.00 0.14 3.04
C LEU A 39 5.52 -0.22 3.20
N VAL A 40 4.69 0.77 3.48
CA VAL A 40 3.23 0.64 3.55
C VAL A 40 2.59 1.59 2.56
N ALA A 41 1.92 1.04 1.55
CA ALA A 41 1.16 1.80 0.56
C ALA A 41 -0.33 1.61 0.83
N LEU A 42 -0.99 2.65 1.34
CA LEU A 42 -2.41 2.62 1.67
C LEU A 42 -3.21 3.32 0.57
N MET A 43 -4.12 2.60 -0.08
CA MET A 43 -4.99 3.10 -1.13
C MET A 43 -4.23 3.93 -2.18
N PRO A 44 -3.12 3.43 -2.74
CA PRO A 44 -2.29 4.22 -3.66
C PRO A 44 -3.13 4.66 -4.86
N ARG A 45 -3.06 5.97 -5.16
CA ARG A 45 -3.71 6.57 -6.33
C ARG A 45 -2.91 7.76 -6.80
N GLY A 46 -2.83 7.94 -8.12
CA GLY A 46 -2.06 9.05 -8.69
C GLY A 46 -0.58 9.03 -8.27
N GLY A 47 0.17 10.07 -8.60
CA GLY A 47 1.58 10.17 -8.21
C GLY A 47 2.52 9.10 -8.80
N ALA A 48 2.04 8.20 -9.68
CA ALA A 48 2.85 7.15 -10.28
C ALA A 48 4.12 7.68 -10.97
N GLY A 49 4.07 8.91 -11.52
CA GLY A 49 5.24 9.59 -12.10
C GLY A 49 6.37 9.90 -11.11
N ALA A 50 6.10 9.89 -9.79
CA ALA A 50 7.13 10.02 -8.76
C ALA A 50 8.01 8.75 -8.64
N VAL A 51 7.52 7.61 -9.12
CA VAL A 51 8.22 6.33 -9.10
C VAL A 51 8.67 6.00 -10.52
N GLN A 52 9.93 6.30 -10.83
CA GLN A 52 10.49 6.00 -12.15
C GLN A 52 10.70 4.49 -12.34
N PRO A 53 10.64 3.97 -13.59
CA PRO A 53 10.98 2.58 -13.88
C PRO A 53 12.33 2.16 -13.28
N GLY A 54 12.37 1.01 -12.62
CA GLY A 54 13.57 0.49 -11.97
C GLY A 54 13.95 1.16 -10.65
N MET A 55 13.32 2.26 -10.26
CA MET A 55 13.61 2.95 -9.00
C MET A 55 13.42 2.01 -7.79
N LEU A 56 12.30 1.29 -7.73
CA LEU A 56 11.97 0.42 -6.60
C LEU A 56 12.86 -0.82 -6.51
N ALA A 57 13.57 -1.21 -7.58
CA ALA A 57 14.55 -2.29 -7.55
C ALA A 57 15.75 -1.99 -6.63
N ARG A 58 15.91 -0.72 -6.23
CA ARG A 58 16.93 -0.26 -5.28
C ARG A 58 16.56 -0.53 -3.81
N LEU A 59 15.31 -0.93 -3.53
CA LEU A 59 14.92 -1.34 -2.18
C LEU A 59 15.72 -2.58 -1.75
N PRO A 60 16.28 -2.60 -0.52
CA PRO A 60 16.91 -3.77 0.07
C PRO A 60 16.01 -5.02 -0.04
N ARG A 61 16.61 -6.19 -0.29
CA ARG A 61 15.86 -7.46 -0.44
C ARG A 61 15.09 -7.88 0.81
N ASP A 62 15.43 -7.35 1.97
CA ASP A 62 14.74 -7.59 3.23
C ASP A 62 13.76 -6.48 3.63
N THR A 63 13.46 -5.55 2.72
CA THR A 63 12.35 -4.60 2.86
C THR A 63 11.04 -5.38 2.92
N ARG A 64 10.20 -5.10 3.92
CA ARG A 64 8.86 -5.66 4.06
C ARG A 64 7.85 -4.73 3.41
N PHE A 65 7.01 -5.23 2.51
CA PHE A 65 6.10 -4.40 1.73
C PHE A 65 4.65 -4.86 1.88
N LEU A 66 3.79 -3.95 2.32
CA LEU A 66 2.35 -4.15 2.30
C LEU A 66 1.68 -3.08 1.45
N LEU A 67 0.91 -3.53 0.47
CA LEU A 67 0.02 -2.70 -0.32
C LEU A 67 -1.42 -3.00 0.12
N VAL A 68 -2.18 -1.97 0.44
CA VAL A 68 -3.60 -2.09 0.82
C VAL A 68 -4.43 -1.31 -0.18
N ALA A 69 -5.40 -1.97 -0.80
CA ALA A 69 -6.42 -1.39 -1.66
C ALA A 69 -7.81 -1.66 -1.09
N ALA A 70 -8.86 -1.11 -1.71
CA ALA A 70 -10.24 -1.48 -1.39
C ALA A 70 -11.08 -1.68 -2.65
N ASP A 71 -12.29 -2.20 -2.45
CA ASP A 71 -13.23 -2.57 -3.50
C ASP A 71 -14.09 -1.42 -4.02
N ALA A 72 -14.37 -0.41 -3.19
CA ALA A 72 -15.18 0.75 -3.57
C ALA A 72 -14.32 1.96 -3.97
N GLY A 73 -14.76 2.69 -5.00
CA GLY A 73 -14.03 3.83 -5.57
C GLY A 73 -13.09 3.45 -6.72
N PRO A 74 -12.29 4.39 -7.27
CA PRO A 74 -11.33 4.08 -8.34
C PRO A 74 -10.41 2.95 -7.88
N ALA A 75 -10.57 1.81 -8.55
CA ALA A 75 -10.28 0.50 -8.04
C ALA A 75 -8.82 0.08 -8.24
N VAL A 76 -8.44 -0.97 -7.50
CA VAL A 76 -7.56 -2.15 -7.75
C VAL A 76 -6.56 -2.14 -8.93
N ASP A 77 -6.77 -1.37 -9.98
CA ASP A 77 -5.97 -1.24 -11.20
C ASP A 77 -5.44 0.19 -11.41
N ASP A 78 -5.37 1.03 -10.37
CA ASP A 78 -4.70 2.32 -10.43
C ASP A 78 -3.22 2.15 -10.85
N ALA A 79 -2.74 3.07 -11.70
CA ALA A 79 -1.38 3.02 -12.22
C ALA A 79 -0.30 3.04 -11.10
N ALA A 80 -0.58 3.70 -9.97
CA ALA A 80 0.30 3.71 -8.82
C ALA A 80 0.30 2.35 -8.10
N ASP A 81 -0.85 1.71 -7.91
CA ASP A 81 -0.93 0.35 -7.36
C ASP A 81 -0.10 -0.62 -8.19
N ILE A 82 -0.29 -0.59 -9.53
CA ILE A 82 0.45 -1.42 -10.48
C ILE A 82 1.95 -1.13 -10.42
N ALA A 83 2.35 0.14 -10.49
CA ALA A 83 3.77 0.52 -10.49
C ALA A 83 4.47 0.14 -9.18
N LEU A 84 3.82 0.33 -8.04
CA LEU A 84 4.35 -0.04 -6.72
C LEU A 84 4.44 -1.55 -6.55
N TRP A 85 3.40 -2.28 -6.98
CA TRP A 85 3.41 -3.73 -6.93
C TRP A 85 4.49 -4.28 -7.86
N ASP A 86 4.45 -4.02 -9.16
CA ASP A 86 5.36 -4.63 -10.12
C ASP A 86 6.82 -4.19 -9.89
N GLY A 87 7.05 -2.93 -9.50
CA GLY A 87 8.37 -2.42 -9.20
C GLY A 87 9.04 -3.05 -7.97
N THR A 88 8.28 -3.75 -7.12
CA THR A 88 8.78 -4.46 -5.92
C THR A 88 8.85 -5.97 -6.10
N ALA A 89 8.74 -6.48 -7.33
CA ALA A 89 8.72 -7.92 -7.62
C ALA A 89 9.98 -8.69 -7.19
N HIS A 90 11.11 -8.02 -6.94
CA HIS A 90 12.34 -8.64 -6.43
C HIS A 90 12.30 -8.95 -4.93
N LEU A 91 11.34 -8.37 -4.19
CA LEU A 91 11.15 -8.66 -2.77
C LEU A 91 10.60 -10.08 -2.57
N PRO A 92 11.04 -10.81 -1.53
CA PRO A 92 10.52 -12.14 -1.24
C PRO A 92 9.00 -12.13 -1.02
N ALA A 93 8.30 -13.13 -1.57
CA ALA A 93 6.86 -13.27 -1.42
C ALA A 93 6.42 -13.36 0.06
N ALA A 94 7.27 -13.91 0.94
CA ALA A 94 7.00 -13.95 2.39
C ALA A 94 6.91 -12.55 3.04
N TRP A 95 7.48 -11.52 2.41
CA TRP A 95 7.56 -10.15 2.92
C TRP A 95 6.88 -9.16 2.00
N ARG A 96 6.00 -9.62 1.11
CA ARG A 96 5.31 -8.80 0.12
C ARG A 96 3.88 -9.27 -0.07
N ASN A 97 2.94 -8.52 0.49
CA ASN A 97 1.50 -8.80 0.38
C ASN A 97 0.74 -7.63 -0.23
N ARG A 98 -0.31 -7.95 -0.99
CA ARG A 98 -1.32 -7.00 -1.46
C ARG A 98 -2.67 -7.41 -0.90
N LEU A 99 -3.24 -6.56 -0.06
CA LEU A 99 -4.56 -6.76 0.53
C LEU A 99 -5.59 -5.91 -0.22
N VAL A 100 -6.79 -6.46 -0.36
CA VAL A 100 -7.97 -5.70 -0.80
C VAL A 100 -9.03 -5.81 0.30
N VAL A 101 -9.47 -4.66 0.80
CA VAL A 101 -10.54 -4.55 1.77
C VAL A 101 -11.87 -4.42 1.04
N GLU A 102 -12.89 -5.13 1.52
CA GLU A 102 -14.22 -5.11 0.91
C GLU A 102 -15.21 -4.39 1.80
N THR A 103 -16.16 -3.69 1.19
CA THR A 103 -17.24 -3.02 1.90
C THR A 103 -18.14 -4.06 2.55
N ASP A 104 -18.37 -3.93 3.86
CA ASP A 104 -19.27 -4.79 4.62
C ASP A 104 -20.56 -4.03 4.98
N ALA A 105 -21.64 -4.40 4.28
CA ALA A 105 -22.96 -3.80 4.45
C ALA A 105 -23.86 -4.55 5.46
N HIS A 106 -23.29 -5.47 6.26
CA HIS A 106 -24.07 -6.25 7.25
C HIS A 106 -24.61 -5.36 8.38
N GLY A 107 -23.78 -4.47 8.93
CA GLY A 107 -24.17 -3.57 10.02
C GLY A 107 -24.65 -2.19 9.58
N VAL A 108 -25.14 -1.41 10.55
CA VAL A 108 -25.56 -0.01 10.36
C VAL A 108 -24.84 0.89 11.37
N PRO A 109 -24.05 1.88 10.93
CA PRO A 109 -23.69 2.16 9.53
C PRO A 109 -22.82 1.03 8.92
N PRO A 110 -22.81 0.88 7.59
CA PRO A 110 -21.96 -0.10 6.92
C PRO A 110 -20.47 0.29 7.07
N LEU A 111 -19.59 -0.70 7.03
CA LEU A 111 -18.14 -0.47 6.95
C LEU A 111 -17.77 -0.30 5.48
N VAL A 112 -17.61 0.96 5.06
CA VAL A 112 -17.34 1.31 3.65
C VAL A 112 -15.84 1.31 3.40
N ALA A 113 -15.39 0.42 2.51
CA ALA A 113 -14.00 0.31 2.12
C ALA A 113 -13.78 1.09 0.80
N ASP A 114 -13.62 2.41 0.91
CA ASP A 114 -13.30 3.26 -0.25
C ASP A 114 -11.91 3.93 -0.12
N TRP A 115 -11.56 4.82 -1.04
CA TRP A 115 -10.28 5.54 -1.01
C TRP A 115 -9.96 6.25 0.33
N ARG A 116 -10.97 6.52 1.16
CA ARG A 116 -10.88 7.09 2.51
C ARG A 116 -10.71 6.04 3.59
N LEU A 117 -10.47 4.76 3.26
CA LEU A 117 -10.27 3.69 4.23
C LEU A 117 -9.26 4.03 5.36
N PRO A 118 -8.14 4.76 5.11
CA PRO A 118 -7.24 5.18 6.19
C PRO A 118 -7.68 6.44 6.92
N PHE A 119 -8.78 7.07 6.52
CA PHE A 119 -9.34 8.22 7.20
C PHE A 119 -10.19 7.73 8.37
N THR A 120 -9.85 8.20 9.56
CA THR A 120 -10.74 8.13 10.73
C THR A 120 -11.84 9.19 10.56
N ALA A 121 -12.71 9.01 9.57
CA ALA A 121 -13.66 10.00 9.11
C ALA A 121 -14.99 9.37 8.68
N GLY A 122 -15.68 8.70 9.61
CA GLY A 122 -17.14 8.68 9.57
C GLY A 122 -17.70 10.12 9.66
N PRO A 123 -19.00 10.35 9.39
CA PRO A 123 -19.61 11.64 9.73
C PRO A 123 -19.30 11.94 11.21
N HIS A 124 -18.62 13.07 11.46
CA HIS A 124 -18.10 13.52 12.76
C HIS A 124 -16.81 12.85 13.30
N GLY A 125 -16.03 12.12 12.48
CA GLY A 125 -14.80 11.48 12.96
C GLY A 125 -15.07 10.25 13.84
N ALA A 126 -16.23 9.62 13.65
CA ALA A 126 -16.55 8.36 14.32
C ALA A 126 -15.56 7.27 13.85
N VAL A 127 -14.92 6.64 14.84
CA VAL A 127 -14.03 5.50 14.65
C VAL A 127 -14.89 4.25 14.46
N ASP A 128 -14.52 3.40 13.50
CA ASP A 128 -15.18 2.11 13.27
C ASP A 128 -14.21 0.93 13.31
N ALA A 129 -14.69 -0.27 12.97
CA ALA A 129 -13.88 -1.48 13.01
C ALA A 129 -12.68 -1.44 12.03
N LEU A 130 -12.80 -0.74 10.90
CA LEU A 130 -11.73 -0.63 9.90
C LEU A 130 -10.57 0.22 10.40
N ASP A 131 -10.83 1.22 11.27
CA ASP A 131 -9.76 1.96 11.95
C ASP A 131 -8.92 1.02 12.83
N TRP A 132 -9.56 0.17 13.64
CA TRP A 132 -8.84 -0.69 14.58
C TRP A 132 -8.20 -1.90 13.93
N TYR A 133 -8.88 -2.53 12.97
CA TYR A 133 -8.48 -3.83 12.43
C TYR A 133 -7.98 -3.78 10.99
N GLY A 134 -8.02 -2.62 10.33
CA GLY A 134 -7.59 -2.41 8.95
C GLY A 134 -6.21 -1.71 8.85
N PRO A 135 -6.11 -0.55 8.17
CA PRO A 135 -4.83 0.10 7.85
C PRO A 135 -3.88 0.30 9.04
N TRP A 136 -4.41 0.72 10.20
CA TRP A 136 -3.57 1.03 11.37
C TRP A 136 -3.00 -0.23 12.02
N LYS A 137 -3.80 -1.29 12.16
CA LYS A 137 -3.31 -2.63 12.56
C LYS A 137 -2.14 -3.07 11.69
N TRP A 138 -2.29 -2.93 10.39
CA TRP A 138 -1.28 -3.37 9.43
C TRP A 138 -0.02 -2.51 9.43
N LEU A 139 -0.16 -1.18 9.59
CA LEU A 139 0.98 -0.29 9.73
C LEU A 139 1.78 -0.62 10.99
N ASP A 140 1.10 -0.80 12.13
CA ASP A 140 1.73 -1.14 13.41
C ASP A 140 2.41 -2.51 13.33
N ALA A 141 1.71 -3.51 12.80
CA ALA A 141 2.25 -4.85 12.62
C ALA A 141 3.47 -4.86 11.69
N LEU A 142 3.41 -4.18 10.55
CA LEU A 142 4.54 -4.11 9.62
C LEU A 142 5.72 -3.37 10.25
N THR A 143 5.46 -2.35 11.07
CA THR A 143 6.49 -1.64 11.81
C THR A 143 7.15 -2.55 12.84
N ALA A 144 6.38 -3.21 13.71
CA ALA A 144 6.92 -4.18 14.66
C ALA A 144 7.72 -5.30 13.96
N CYS A 145 7.22 -5.76 12.81
CA CYS A 145 7.82 -6.80 12.00
C CYS A 145 9.15 -6.31 11.40
N GLY A 146 9.16 -5.14 10.74
CA GLY A 146 10.34 -4.54 10.12
C GLY A 146 11.49 -4.25 11.08
N TYR A 147 11.16 -3.76 12.28
CA TYR A 147 12.14 -3.37 13.30
C TYR A 147 12.62 -4.53 14.17
N ARG A 148 11.69 -5.34 14.69
CA ARG A 148 11.96 -6.33 15.76
C ARG A 148 11.66 -7.76 15.36
N ASN A 149 11.22 -7.99 14.13
CA ASN A 149 10.71 -9.29 13.68
C ASN A 149 9.55 -9.81 14.54
N ALA A 150 8.78 -8.89 15.13
CA ALA A 150 7.62 -9.17 15.98
C ALA A 150 6.33 -8.95 15.20
N ASP A 151 5.24 -9.62 15.60
CA ASP A 151 3.88 -9.40 15.06
C ASP A 151 3.71 -9.59 13.55
N CYS A 152 4.67 -10.25 12.89
CA CYS A 152 4.66 -10.44 11.44
C CYS A 152 3.43 -11.18 10.90
N ARG A 153 2.81 -12.05 11.71
CA ARG A 153 1.56 -12.75 11.36
C ARG A 153 0.37 -11.81 11.15
N TYR A 154 0.41 -10.60 11.72
CA TYR A 154 -0.62 -9.57 11.51
C TYR A 154 -0.35 -8.75 10.24
N ALA A 155 0.89 -8.74 9.74
CA ALA A 155 1.25 -8.02 8.51
C ALA A 155 1.33 -8.92 7.26
N PHE A 156 1.62 -10.22 7.44
CA PHE A 156 1.92 -11.16 6.37
C PHE A 156 1.34 -12.56 6.61
N GLY A 157 1.37 -13.39 5.56
CA GLY A 157 1.04 -14.82 5.64
C GLY A 157 -0.37 -15.22 5.19
N GLY A 158 -1.27 -14.26 4.97
CA GLY A 158 -2.65 -14.53 4.57
C GLY A 158 -3.51 -15.19 5.65
N THR A 159 -3.06 -15.12 6.90
CA THR A 159 -3.73 -15.79 8.02
C THR A 159 -4.93 -14.97 8.50
N PRO A 160 -5.85 -15.56 9.28
CA PRO A 160 -6.94 -14.82 9.91
C PRO A 160 -6.49 -13.61 10.74
N GLU A 161 -5.30 -13.68 11.36
CA GLU A 161 -4.70 -12.55 12.07
C GLU A 161 -4.42 -11.36 11.14
N GLN A 162 -3.91 -11.64 9.93
CA GLN A 162 -3.68 -10.60 8.93
C GLN A 162 -5.02 -10.09 8.38
N THR A 163 -5.90 -10.98 7.92
CA THR A 163 -7.07 -10.63 7.10
C THR A 163 -8.32 -10.25 7.89
N GLY A 164 -8.42 -10.67 9.15
CA GLY A 164 -9.59 -10.41 9.99
C GLY A 164 -9.77 -8.93 10.32
N LEU A 165 -11.00 -8.44 10.17
CA LEU A 165 -11.40 -7.04 10.40
C LEU A 165 -12.32 -6.85 11.62
N GLY A 166 -12.34 -7.84 12.52
CA GLY A 166 -13.15 -7.83 13.74
C GLY A 166 -14.47 -8.60 13.58
N VAL A 167 -15.38 -8.34 14.52
CA VAL A 167 -16.71 -8.96 14.59
C VAL A 167 -17.76 -7.87 14.81
N TRP A 168 -18.91 -8.03 14.17
CA TRP A 168 -20.10 -7.24 14.42
C TRP A 168 -20.67 -7.53 15.81
N ALA A 169 -21.51 -6.63 16.31
CA ALA A 169 -22.11 -6.74 17.64
C ALA A 169 -22.98 -8.00 17.83
N ASP A 170 -23.49 -8.57 16.75
CA ASP A 170 -24.25 -9.83 16.74
C ASP A 170 -23.36 -11.08 16.66
N GLY A 171 -22.04 -10.91 16.69
CA GLY A 171 -21.04 -11.98 16.63
C GLY A 171 -20.67 -12.42 15.22
N ARG A 172 -21.27 -11.88 14.16
CA ARG A 172 -20.88 -12.20 12.79
C ARG A 172 -19.49 -11.60 12.50
N PRO A 173 -18.54 -12.35 11.91
CA PRO A 173 -17.28 -11.77 11.46
C PRO A 173 -17.52 -10.67 10.42
N VAL A 174 -16.76 -9.57 10.53
CA VAL A 174 -16.68 -8.58 9.45
C VAL A 174 -16.05 -9.27 8.23
N THR A 175 -16.53 -8.93 7.03
CA THR A 175 -15.96 -9.42 5.76
C THR A 175 -14.43 -9.28 5.78
N PRO A 176 -13.66 -10.39 5.72
CA PRO A 176 -12.20 -10.32 5.82
C PRO A 176 -11.58 -9.63 4.61
N ALA A 177 -10.43 -8.96 4.83
CA ALA A 177 -9.61 -8.51 3.71
C ALA A 177 -9.07 -9.71 2.93
N ARG A 178 -9.01 -9.60 1.60
CA ARG A 178 -8.49 -10.67 0.75
C ARG A 178 -7.07 -10.38 0.31
N LEU A 179 -6.27 -11.44 0.20
CA LEU A 179 -5.03 -11.36 -0.58
C LEU A 179 -5.38 -11.24 -2.06
N ALA A 180 -4.77 -10.28 -2.75
CA ALA A 180 -4.83 -10.23 -4.19
C ALA A 180 -4.01 -11.39 -4.77
N ALA A 181 -4.58 -12.09 -5.74
CA ALA A 181 -3.83 -13.08 -6.51
C ALA A 181 -2.61 -12.41 -7.16
N PRO A 182 -1.51 -13.15 -7.40
CA PRO A 182 -0.38 -12.64 -8.15
C PRO A 182 -0.86 -12.06 -9.49
N ARG A 183 -0.61 -10.77 -9.74
CA ARG A 183 -0.89 -10.17 -11.04
C ARG A 183 0.07 -10.79 -12.05
N ARG A 184 -0.43 -11.17 -13.23
CA ARG A 184 0.47 -11.49 -14.36
C ARG A 184 1.25 -10.21 -14.68
N PRO A 185 2.59 -10.27 -14.86
CA PRO A 185 3.35 -9.09 -15.22
C PRO A 185 2.76 -8.50 -16.49
N VAL A 186 2.35 -7.23 -16.44
CA VAL A 186 2.01 -6.48 -17.65
C VAL A 186 3.33 -6.24 -18.37
N ARG A 187 3.52 -6.87 -19.54
CA ARG A 187 4.65 -6.54 -20.40
C ARG A 187 4.44 -5.10 -20.87
N PHE A 188 5.32 -4.19 -20.48
CA PHE A 188 5.40 -2.84 -21.03
C PHE A 188 5.98 -2.86 -22.46
N ASP A 189 5.47 -3.74 -23.32
CA ASP A 189 5.80 -3.79 -24.75
C ASP A 189 4.76 -2.98 -25.55
N ALA A 190 4.49 -1.73 -25.15
CA ALA A 190 3.86 -0.71 -26.01
C ALA A 190 3.62 0.59 -25.22
N TRP A 191 4.57 1.51 -25.30
CA TRP A 191 4.18 2.92 -25.42
C TRP A 191 3.51 3.07 -26.79
N LEU A 192 2.17 2.99 -26.85
CA LEU A 192 1.45 3.52 -28.00
C LEU A 192 1.57 5.05 -27.93
N PRO A 193 2.19 5.72 -28.92
CA PRO A 193 2.20 7.18 -28.93
C PRO A 193 0.75 7.66 -28.98
N ILE A 194 0.42 8.63 -28.12
CA ILE A 194 -0.84 9.36 -28.19
C ILE A 194 -0.88 10.02 -29.57
N ALA A 195 -1.69 9.47 -30.48
CA ALA A 195 -1.97 10.09 -31.75
C ALA A 195 -2.75 11.38 -31.49
N GLY A 196 -2.09 12.53 -31.64
CA GLY A 196 -2.79 13.82 -31.59
C GLY A 196 -2.03 14.97 -30.95
N GLN A 197 -0.77 15.19 -31.28
CA GLN A 197 -0.21 16.55 -31.24
C GLN A 197 0.55 16.81 -32.54
N GLY A 198 -0.07 17.60 -33.41
CA GLY A 198 0.51 18.03 -34.68
C GLY A 198 1.75 18.87 -34.43
N VAL A 199 2.90 18.35 -34.82
CA VAL A 199 4.14 19.14 -34.91
C VAL A 199 4.02 20.02 -36.16
N VAL A 200 3.75 21.31 -35.96
CA VAL A 200 3.95 22.33 -37.00
C VAL A 200 5.46 22.44 -37.24
N ARG A 201 5.92 22.02 -38.42
CA ARG A 201 7.30 22.27 -38.86
C ARG A 201 7.43 23.70 -39.40
N PRO A 202 8.51 24.44 -39.09
CA PRO A 202 8.74 25.74 -39.69
C PRO A 202 9.07 25.55 -41.17
N ARG A 203 8.42 26.36 -42.02
CA ARG A 203 8.75 26.47 -43.44
C ARG A 203 10.12 27.15 -43.57
N ARG A 204 10.97 26.59 -44.43
CA ARG A 204 12.14 27.29 -44.99
C ARG A 204 11.69 28.34 -45.98
#